data_AF-C5FGS0-F1
#
_entry.id   AF-C5FGS0-F1
#
_cell.length_a   1.000
_cell.length_b   1.000
_cell.length_c   1.000
_cell.angle_alpha   90.00
_cell.angle_beta   90.00
_cell.angle_gamma   90.00
#
_symmetry.space_group_name_H-M   'P 1'
#
loop_
_entity.id
_entity.type
_entity.pdbx_description
1 polymer ?
#
loop_
_entity_poly.entity_id
_entity_poly.type
_entity_poly.pdbx_seq_one_letter_code
_entity_poly.pdbx_strand_id
1 'polypeptide(L)'
;MSTSTLCYRQCIHFPDDDPVPTLFVDADRRSPDDQWLSASRELRELLEANGLSMFNVEICDGRVNSTKYSSPVPSSDPIYPLWGDILNQMLHEIDLTHILTIDCLRFGESIDGDTNPITVILTIDRVSAFYSWKATRETIISILGEYNLHHTGVIIAQGRFYRGTDSIDQRLPETAWQSHLQVGLSLSIYQSTHSSSTFGGWLEIREREGSDWIKLGLSPKDQADIYNSFSTGVSGNDPICRKLRVEQPSLKDSTSEINELSARLNETPDIVFTAIKEIIEQDGEVSPRSRWRYNWITVWRTAISKIKDFHKSDVPCNDLLSSVLPINPRFEIILKTDQVLFSPSYAGHVYAASGYRQFSSSNNQKRQADWALLDVPKARQSSNTVMTYGETGLYADTIPLQPFPGIPNEGTELFKLGWNLRNKTLEHTVTGASGTLFSDPGDSGALVFDSVANCIGLIFAGNTFSRASYITLLPDLFDDIKTITGVVDVRIAE
;
A
#
# COMPACT_ATOMS: atom_id res chain seq x y z
N MET A 1 13.39 34.60 -15.54
CA MET A 1 13.74 34.69 -16.99
C MET A 1 12.92 33.63 -17.69
N SER A 2 12.52 33.78 -18.96
CA SER A 2 11.83 32.70 -19.67
C SER A 2 12.76 31.90 -20.56
N THR A 3 12.58 30.57 -20.56
CA THR A 3 13.26 29.64 -21.47
C THR A 3 12.21 28.82 -22.22
N SER A 4 12.39 28.70 -23.53
CA SER A 4 11.52 27.88 -24.38
C SER A 4 12.29 26.66 -24.88
N THR A 5 11.62 25.51 -24.96
CA THR A 5 12.21 24.26 -25.44
C THR A 5 11.15 23.44 -26.16
N LEU A 6 11.51 22.86 -27.31
CA LEU A 6 10.69 21.86 -27.98
C LEU A 6 11.01 20.50 -27.35
N CYS A 7 9.99 19.85 -26.81
CA CYS A 7 10.11 18.56 -26.15
C CYS A 7 8.92 17.66 -26.49
N TYR A 8 8.98 16.41 -26.02
CA TYR A 8 7.85 15.50 -26.00
C TYR A 8 7.32 15.44 -24.57
N ARG A 9 6.03 15.72 -24.38
CA ARG A 9 5.34 15.65 -23.09
C ARG A 9 4.35 14.50 -23.12
N GLN A 10 4.39 13.66 -22.10
CA GLN A 10 3.37 12.64 -21.85
C GLN A 10 2.81 12.91 -20.46
N CYS A 11 1.49 12.95 -20.32
CA CYS A 11 0.90 13.19 -19.02
C CYS A 11 0.96 11.90 -18.20
N ILE A 12 1.70 11.89 -17.09
CA ILE A 12 1.80 10.76 -16.13
C ILE A 12 0.40 10.33 -15.61
N HIS A 13 -0.58 11.22 -15.73
CA HIS A 13 -1.95 11.06 -15.28
C HIS A 13 -2.94 10.70 -16.38
N PHE A 14 -2.54 10.84 -17.64
CA PHE A 14 -3.25 10.50 -18.87
C PHE A 14 -2.19 10.16 -19.93
N PRO A 15 -1.57 8.97 -19.88
CA PRO A 15 -0.59 8.60 -20.88
C PRO A 15 -1.31 8.43 -22.22
N ASP A 16 -1.21 9.44 -23.08
CA ASP A 16 -1.42 9.25 -24.51
C ASP A 16 -0.48 8.13 -24.99
N ASP A 17 -0.94 7.25 -25.88
CA ASP A 17 -0.16 6.09 -26.35
C ASP A 17 1.22 6.51 -26.91
N ASP A 18 1.29 7.68 -27.53
CA ASP A 18 2.51 8.36 -27.98
C ASP A 18 2.71 9.70 -27.25
N PRO A 19 3.96 10.06 -26.85
CA PRO A 19 4.28 11.38 -26.30
C PRO A 19 3.93 12.53 -27.27
N VAL A 20 3.34 13.61 -26.74
CA VAL A 20 2.85 14.74 -27.54
C VAL A 20 3.94 15.79 -27.75
N PRO A 21 4.25 16.19 -29.01
CA PRO A 21 5.17 17.31 -29.27
C PRO A 21 4.66 18.59 -28.63
N THR A 22 5.48 19.24 -27.81
CA THR A 22 5.09 20.42 -27.03
C THR A 22 6.19 21.48 -27.05
N LEU A 23 5.82 22.72 -27.34
CA LEU A 23 6.58 23.91 -26.99
C LEU A 23 6.37 24.19 -25.51
N PHE A 24 7.35 23.83 -24.70
CA PHE A 24 7.37 24.13 -23.27
C PHE A 24 8.02 25.49 -23.04
N VAL A 25 7.38 26.33 -22.23
CA VAL A 25 7.86 27.65 -21.81
C VAL A 25 7.91 27.67 -20.29
N ASP A 26 9.11 27.69 -19.72
CA ASP A 26 9.32 27.95 -18.29
C ASP A 26 9.31 29.47 -18.08
N ALA A 27 8.46 29.94 -17.17
CA ALA A 27 8.28 31.37 -16.90
C ALA A 27 7.84 31.66 -15.46
N ASP A 28 8.45 32.67 -14.83
CA ASP A 28 8.08 33.12 -13.48
C ASP A 28 6.68 33.78 -13.49
N ARG A 29 5.66 33.16 -12.88
CA ARG A 29 4.35 33.78 -12.66
C ARG A 29 4.42 34.81 -11.54
N ARG A 30 4.54 36.09 -11.91
CA ARG A 30 4.62 37.22 -10.97
C ARG A 30 3.28 37.81 -10.54
N SER A 31 2.18 37.43 -11.21
CA SER A 31 0.84 37.94 -10.95
C SER A 31 -0.23 36.88 -11.27
N PRO A 32 -1.39 36.85 -10.57
CA PRO A 32 -2.45 35.86 -10.78
C PRO A 32 -3.33 36.07 -12.01
N ASP A 33 -3.02 37.04 -12.87
CA ASP A 33 -3.83 37.42 -14.02
C ASP A 33 -3.75 36.40 -15.18
N ASP A 34 -4.80 36.39 -16.01
CA ASP A 34 -5.01 35.41 -17.09
C ASP A 34 -4.14 35.64 -18.34
N GLN A 35 -3.08 36.46 -18.24
CA GLN A 35 -2.19 36.75 -19.37
C GLN A 35 -1.56 35.49 -19.98
N TRP A 36 -1.33 34.45 -19.17
CA TRP A 36 -0.80 33.17 -19.61
C TRP A 36 -1.71 32.44 -20.60
N LEU A 37 -3.04 32.64 -20.53
CA LEU A 37 -3.99 32.08 -21.48
C LEU A 37 -4.01 32.84 -22.81
N SER A 38 -3.73 34.15 -22.79
CA SER A 38 -3.53 34.92 -24.04
C SER A 38 -2.22 34.50 -24.70
N ALA A 39 -1.13 34.50 -23.93
CA ALA A 39 0.20 34.13 -24.41
C ALA A 39 0.25 32.70 -24.99
N SER A 40 -0.43 31.73 -24.39
CA SER A 40 -0.47 30.36 -24.93
C SER A 40 -1.24 30.25 -26.25
N ARG A 41 -2.30 31.05 -26.42
CA ARG A 41 -3.04 31.16 -27.70
C ARG A 41 -2.22 31.84 -28.78
N GLU A 42 -1.58 32.97 -28.47
CA GLU A 42 -0.72 33.69 -29.41
C GLU A 42 0.48 32.83 -29.87
N LEU A 43 1.10 32.08 -28.95
CA LEU A 43 2.14 31.10 -29.29
C LEU A 43 1.61 29.96 -30.16
N ARG A 44 0.36 29.51 -29.94
CA ARG A 44 -0.26 28.45 -30.74
C ARG A 44 -0.57 28.93 -32.16
N GLU A 45 -1.14 30.13 -32.31
CA GLU A 45 -1.37 30.78 -33.60
C GLU A 45 -0.06 30.97 -34.38
N LEU A 46 1.03 31.36 -33.68
CA LEU A 46 2.36 31.48 -34.28
C LEU A 46 2.89 30.13 -34.79
N LEU A 47 2.73 29.04 -34.02
CA LEU A 47 3.12 27.70 -34.45
C LEU A 47 2.31 27.25 -35.69
N GLU A 48 0.99 27.47 -35.68
CA GLU A 48 0.12 27.13 -36.80
C GLU A 48 0.47 27.92 -38.08
N ALA A 49 0.73 29.22 -37.97
CA ALA A 49 1.16 30.07 -39.07
C ALA A 49 2.51 29.65 -39.70
N ASN A 50 3.37 28.96 -38.95
CA ASN A 50 4.66 28.44 -39.41
C ASN A 50 4.62 26.94 -39.80
N GLY A 51 3.43 26.33 -39.88
CA GLY A 51 3.27 24.92 -40.24
C GLY A 51 3.66 23.92 -39.14
N LEU A 52 3.77 24.38 -37.90
CA LEU A 52 4.15 23.61 -36.71
C LEU A 52 2.93 23.25 -35.84
N SER A 53 1.74 23.11 -36.43
CA SER A 53 0.46 22.81 -35.76
C SER A 53 0.44 21.50 -34.96
N MET A 54 1.43 20.63 -35.18
CA MET A 54 1.73 19.43 -34.41
C MET A 54 2.21 19.69 -32.97
N PHE A 55 2.68 20.91 -32.66
CA PHE A 55 3.18 21.27 -31.33
C PHE A 55 2.09 21.91 -30.46
N ASN A 56 1.82 21.32 -29.29
CA ASN A 56 1.06 21.97 -28.22
C ASN A 56 1.89 23.09 -27.56
N VAL A 57 1.23 23.96 -26.80
CA VAL A 57 1.90 25.01 -25.99
C VAL A 57 1.62 24.75 -24.52
N GLU A 58 2.68 24.63 -23.73
CA GLU A 58 2.61 24.53 -22.28
C GLU A 58 3.44 25.66 -21.66
N ILE A 59 2.80 26.52 -20.86
CA ILE A 59 3.49 27.54 -20.07
C ILE A 59 3.41 27.08 -18.61
N CYS A 60 4.57 26.90 -17.99
CA CYS A 60 4.67 26.41 -16.62
C CYS A 60 5.58 27.33 -15.79
N ASP A 61 5.32 27.38 -14.49
CA ASP A 61 6.22 28.01 -13.52
C ASP A 61 7.05 26.89 -12.89
N GLY A 62 8.38 26.98 -12.95
CA GLY A 62 9.26 25.99 -12.32
C GLY A 62 8.92 25.64 -10.86
N ARG A 63 8.31 26.57 -10.09
CA ARG A 63 7.84 26.32 -8.71
C ARG A 63 6.72 25.27 -8.62
N VAL A 64 5.95 25.04 -9.68
CA VAL A 64 4.94 23.98 -9.73
C VAL A 64 5.59 22.59 -9.75
N ASN A 65 6.81 22.47 -10.29
CA ASN A 65 7.59 21.23 -10.31
C ASN A 65 8.51 21.07 -9.09
N SER A 66 8.48 22.01 -8.13
CA SER A 66 9.26 21.87 -6.89
C SER A 66 8.74 20.69 -6.06
N THR A 67 9.66 19.88 -5.54
CA THR A 67 9.31 18.82 -4.60
C THR A 67 8.78 19.44 -3.32
N LYS A 68 7.60 19.00 -2.87
CA LYS A 68 7.03 19.40 -1.59
C LYS A 68 7.34 18.37 -0.52
N TYR A 69 7.63 18.87 0.67
CA TYR A 69 7.98 18.13 1.87
C TYR A 69 6.85 18.30 2.89
N SER A 70 6.55 17.23 3.63
CA SER A 70 5.60 17.25 4.73
C SER A 70 6.28 16.87 6.04
N SER A 71 5.79 17.45 7.13
CA SER A 71 6.21 17.13 8.49
C SER A 71 5.04 17.38 9.47
N PRO A 72 5.07 16.81 10.68
CA PRO A 72 3.99 16.97 11.65
C PRO A 72 3.81 18.43 12.08
N VAL A 73 2.60 18.79 12.48
CA VAL A 73 2.38 20.04 13.22
C VAL A 73 2.91 19.84 14.65
N PRO A 74 3.72 20.78 15.18
CA PRO A 74 4.29 20.63 16.51
C PRO A 74 3.23 20.90 17.58
N SER A 75 3.35 20.24 18.73
CA SER A 75 2.44 20.41 19.88
C SER A 75 2.44 21.83 20.47
N SER A 76 3.44 22.64 20.11
CA SER A 76 3.55 24.05 20.47
C SER A 76 2.73 25.00 19.60
N ASP A 77 2.18 24.56 18.46
CA ASP A 77 1.39 25.42 17.59
C ASP A 77 -0.08 25.53 18.05
N PRO A 78 -0.71 26.72 18.01
CA PRO A 78 -2.11 26.89 18.37
C PRO A 78 -3.13 25.98 17.66
N ILE A 79 -2.87 25.52 16.42
CA ILE A 79 -3.81 24.62 15.73
C ILE A 79 -3.78 23.20 16.31
N TYR A 80 -2.66 22.75 16.88
CA TYR A 80 -2.49 21.36 17.33
C TYR A 80 -3.56 20.90 18.33
N PRO A 81 -3.82 21.60 19.46
CA PRO A 81 -4.88 21.21 20.40
C PRO A 81 -6.29 21.47 19.88
N LEU A 82 -6.45 22.30 18.84
CA LEU A 82 -7.76 22.67 18.26
C LEU A 82 -8.15 21.81 17.05
N TRP A 83 -7.22 21.03 16.49
CA TRP A 83 -7.39 20.36 15.20
C TRP A 83 -8.61 19.41 15.18
N GLY A 84 -8.92 18.73 16.29
CA GLY A 84 -10.09 17.87 16.38
C GLY A 84 -11.41 18.62 16.18
N ASP A 85 -11.58 19.77 16.85
CA ASP A 85 -12.79 20.60 16.75
C ASP A 85 -12.90 21.26 15.37
N ILE A 86 -11.78 21.76 14.85
CA ILE A 86 -11.66 22.35 13.51
C ILE A 86 -12.03 21.33 12.41
N LEU A 87 -11.46 20.12 12.48
CA LEU A 87 -11.74 19.05 11.53
C LEU A 87 -13.21 18.62 11.62
N ASN A 88 -13.76 18.49 12.83
CA ASN A 88 -15.17 18.20 13.03
C ASN A 88 -16.06 19.27 12.39
N GLN A 89 -15.76 20.56 12.56
CA GLN A 89 -16.51 21.65 11.93
C GLN A 89 -16.42 21.59 10.40
N MET A 90 -15.22 21.38 9.84
CA MET A 90 -15.04 21.20 8.39
C MET A 90 -15.88 20.05 7.85
N LEU A 91 -15.91 18.89 8.52
CA LEU A 91 -16.67 17.71 8.11
C LEU A 91 -18.20 17.93 8.10
N HIS A 92 -18.72 18.95 8.79
CA HIS A 92 -20.14 19.32 8.77
C HIS A 92 -20.47 20.44 7.78
N GLU A 93 -19.53 21.35 7.51
CA GLU A 93 -19.79 22.56 6.70
C GLU A 93 -19.43 22.44 5.22
N ILE A 94 -18.57 21.50 4.82
CA ILE A 94 -18.11 21.37 3.42
C ILE A 94 -18.71 20.17 2.68
N ASP A 95 -18.85 20.28 1.36
CA ASP A 95 -19.19 19.13 0.50
C ASP A 95 -18.01 18.15 0.44
N LEU A 96 -18.19 16.99 1.07
CA LEU A 96 -17.20 15.91 1.13
C LEU A 96 -17.25 14.97 -0.10
N THR A 97 -18.18 15.15 -1.04
CA THR A 97 -18.45 14.20 -2.15
C THR A 97 -17.19 13.80 -2.93
N HIS A 98 -16.28 14.76 -3.13
CA HIS A 98 -15.06 14.61 -3.93
C HIS A 98 -13.77 14.74 -3.12
N ILE A 99 -13.86 14.75 -1.78
CA ILE A 99 -12.72 14.91 -0.87
C ILE A 99 -12.24 13.52 -0.41
N LEU A 100 -10.98 13.22 -0.72
CA LEU A 100 -10.31 11.97 -0.36
C LEU A 100 -9.74 12.03 1.06
N THR A 101 -9.04 13.12 1.40
CA THR A 101 -8.51 13.39 2.76
C THR A 101 -8.51 14.88 3.09
N ILE A 102 -8.43 15.16 4.39
CA ILE A 102 -8.23 16.49 4.98
C ILE A 102 -7.06 16.33 5.96
N ASP A 103 -5.88 16.80 5.58
CA ASP A 103 -4.65 16.65 6.36
C ASP A 103 -4.28 18.01 6.98
N CYS A 104 -3.69 18.04 8.17
CA CYS A 104 -3.07 19.26 8.74
C CYS A 104 -1.59 18.98 9.00
N LEU A 105 -0.72 19.63 8.23
CA LEU A 105 0.72 19.34 8.19
C LEU A 105 1.53 20.62 7.97
N ARG A 106 2.78 20.64 8.42
CA ARG A 106 3.77 21.57 7.86
C ARG A 106 4.09 21.12 6.44
N PHE A 107 3.85 21.97 5.44
CA PHE A 107 3.96 21.60 4.03
C PHE A 107 4.55 22.71 3.16
N GLY A 108 5.64 22.42 2.46
CA GLY A 108 6.34 23.43 1.65
C GLY A 108 7.54 22.88 0.87
N GLU A 109 8.39 23.77 0.37
CA GLU A 109 9.54 23.43 -0.49
C GLU A 109 10.83 23.13 0.30
N SER A 110 10.85 23.41 1.60
CA SER A 110 12.04 23.19 2.41
C SER A 110 12.16 21.74 2.85
N ILE A 111 13.36 21.17 2.72
CA ILE A 111 13.70 19.89 3.33
C ILE A 111 13.75 19.97 4.86
N ASP A 112 14.01 21.17 5.41
CA ASP A 112 13.82 21.48 6.82
C ASP A 112 12.34 21.72 7.09
N GLY A 113 11.67 20.67 7.57
CA GLY A 113 10.23 20.66 7.85
C GLY A 113 9.78 21.82 8.75
N ASP A 114 10.61 22.22 9.73
CA ASP A 114 10.27 23.26 10.70
C ASP A 114 10.17 24.66 10.11
N THR A 115 10.73 24.87 8.91
CA THR A 115 10.60 26.12 8.14
C THR A 115 9.38 26.15 7.22
N ASN A 116 8.71 25.02 7.00
CA ASN A 116 7.51 24.95 6.16
C ASN A 116 6.26 25.45 6.92
N PRO A 117 5.34 26.17 6.24
CA PRO A 117 4.12 26.68 6.85
C PRO A 117 3.14 25.56 7.17
N ILE A 118 2.41 25.71 8.27
CA ILE A 118 1.30 24.81 8.61
C ILE A 118 0.16 25.05 7.62
N THR A 119 -0.36 23.96 7.06
CA THR A 119 -1.28 23.97 5.94
C THR A 119 -2.36 22.91 6.15
N VAL A 120 -3.62 23.31 5.97
CA VAL A 120 -4.74 22.37 5.77
C VAL A 120 -4.75 21.96 4.30
N ILE A 121 -4.63 20.66 4.05
CA ILE A 121 -4.49 20.06 2.72
C ILE A 121 -5.71 19.20 2.43
N LEU A 122 -6.54 19.64 1.48
CA LEU A 122 -7.61 18.83 0.91
C LEU A 122 -7.08 18.09 -0.32
N THR A 123 -7.04 16.78 -0.23
CA THR A 123 -6.74 15.93 -1.38
C THR A 123 -8.06 15.53 -2.04
N ILE A 124 -8.23 15.84 -3.32
CA ILE A 124 -9.48 15.66 -4.06
C ILE A 124 -9.37 14.60 -5.16
N ASP A 125 -10.51 14.01 -5.51
CA ASP A 125 -10.62 13.07 -6.64
C ASP A 125 -10.63 13.77 -8.00
N ARG A 126 -10.87 13.00 -9.07
CA ARG A 126 -10.97 13.53 -10.45
C ARG A 126 -12.37 14.07 -10.72
N VAL A 127 -12.60 15.34 -10.39
CA VAL A 127 -13.81 16.07 -10.78
C VAL A 127 -13.78 16.60 -12.21
N SER A 128 -14.96 16.93 -12.73
CA SER A 128 -15.14 17.74 -13.95
C SER A 128 -14.38 19.06 -13.88
N ALA A 129 -13.81 19.52 -14.99
CA ALA A 129 -13.11 20.81 -15.10
C ALA A 129 -14.00 22.03 -14.77
N PHE A 130 -15.32 21.86 -14.69
CA PHE A 130 -16.28 22.90 -14.30
C PHE A 130 -16.60 22.92 -12.79
N TYR A 131 -16.09 21.97 -12.01
CA TYR A 131 -16.32 21.93 -10.56
C TYR A 131 -15.41 22.96 -9.85
N SER A 132 -16.01 23.86 -9.06
CA SER A 132 -15.30 24.99 -8.44
C SER A 132 -15.08 24.79 -6.95
N TRP A 133 -13.81 24.63 -6.56
CA TRP A 133 -13.36 24.50 -5.18
C TRP A 133 -13.32 25.81 -4.38
N LYS A 134 -13.71 26.94 -5.00
CA LYS A 134 -13.64 28.26 -4.36
C LYS A 134 -14.51 28.33 -3.10
N ALA A 135 -15.75 27.85 -3.16
CA ALA A 135 -16.66 27.89 -2.01
C ALA A 135 -16.07 27.10 -0.82
N THR A 136 -15.66 25.85 -1.05
CA THR A 136 -14.98 24.98 -0.08
C THR A 136 -13.78 25.67 0.56
N ARG A 137 -12.92 26.31 -0.24
CA ARG A 137 -11.75 27.05 0.24
C ARG A 137 -12.13 28.22 1.15
N GLU A 138 -13.08 29.05 0.74
CA GLU A 138 -13.48 30.21 1.56
C GLU A 138 -14.18 29.78 2.86
N THR A 139 -14.96 28.69 2.86
CA THR A 139 -15.51 28.10 4.10
C THR A 139 -14.39 27.68 5.06
N ILE A 140 -13.37 26.95 4.57
CA ILE A 140 -12.21 26.54 5.39
C ILE A 140 -11.45 27.75 5.95
N ILE A 141 -11.27 28.81 5.14
CA ILE A 141 -10.64 30.05 5.60
C ILE A 141 -11.50 30.75 6.66
N SER A 142 -12.84 30.70 6.54
CA SER A 142 -13.76 31.23 7.57
C SER A 142 -13.61 30.48 8.88
N ILE A 143 -13.66 29.14 8.85
CA ILE A 143 -13.47 28.27 10.03
C ILE A 143 -12.13 28.59 10.69
N LEU A 144 -11.01 28.57 9.95
CA LEU A 144 -9.68 28.92 10.50
C LEU A 144 -9.66 30.35 11.07
N GLY A 145 -10.42 31.29 10.49
CA GLY A 145 -10.59 32.64 11.01
C GLY A 145 -11.32 32.71 12.36
N GLU A 146 -12.32 31.87 12.59
CA GLU A 146 -13.06 31.78 13.86
C GLU A 146 -12.15 31.34 15.04
N TYR A 147 -11.19 30.46 14.77
CA TYR A 147 -10.16 30.05 15.74
C TYR A 147 -8.93 31.00 15.77
N ASN A 148 -8.96 32.13 15.04
CA ASN A 148 -7.84 33.09 14.89
C ASN A 148 -6.56 32.51 14.24
N LEU A 149 -6.68 31.44 13.46
CA LEU A 149 -5.58 30.71 12.82
C LEU A 149 -5.22 31.28 11.43
N HIS A 150 -5.16 32.61 11.31
CA HIS A 150 -4.89 33.30 10.03
C HIS A 150 -3.50 33.03 9.44
N HIS A 151 -2.60 32.39 10.20
CA HIS A 151 -1.27 31.98 9.74
C HIS A 151 -1.28 30.64 8.99
N THR A 152 -2.36 29.85 9.10
CA THR A 152 -2.48 28.53 8.50
C THR A 152 -2.84 28.63 7.01
N GLY A 153 -2.07 27.96 6.15
CA GLY A 153 -2.34 27.86 4.72
C GLY A 153 -3.49 26.92 4.40
N VAL A 154 -4.09 27.07 3.21
CA VAL A 154 -5.12 26.14 2.68
C VAL A 154 -4.75 25.77 1.26
N ILE A 155 -4.56 24.47 1.01
CA ILE A 155 -4.30 23.89 -0.30
C ILE A 155 -5.43 22.90 -0.63
N ILE A 156 -6.01 23.03 -1.81
CA ILE A 156 -6.91 22.03 -2.40
C ILE A 156 -6.21 21.53 -3.65
N ALA A 157 -5.86 20.23 -3.68
CA ALA A 157 -5.05 19.66 -4.74
C ALA A 157 -5.54 18.28 -5.16
N GLN A 158 -5.52 18.04 -6.47
CA GLN A 158 -5.76 16.71 -7.02
C GLN A 158 -4.59 15.80 -6.63
N GLY A 159 -4.90 14.65 -6.03
CA GLY A 159 -3.90 13.69 -5.61
C GLY A 159 -4.36 12.25 -5.80
N ARG A 160 -3.47 11.30 -5.52
CA ARG A 160 -3.84 9.89 -5.40
C ARG A 160 -3.80 9.50 -3.95
N PHE A 161 -4.95 9.09 -3.50
CA PHE A 161 -5.15 8.52 -2.20
C PHE A 161 -5.06 6.98 -2.35
N TYR A 162 -3.98 6.37 -1.85
CA TYR A 162 -3.60 4.97 -2.16
C TYR A 162 -3.58 4.07 -0.93
N ARG A 163 -4.07 2.86 -1.18
CA ARG A 163 -4.12 1.71 -0.29
C ARG A 163 -4.31 0.51 -1.26
N GLY A 164 -3.73 -0.66 -1.04
CA GLY A 164 -3.91 -1.85 -1.88
C GLY A 164 -3.02 -2.04 -3.11
N THR A 165 -3.40 -1.38 -4.20
CA THR A 165 -3.54 -2.16 -5.45
C THR A 165 -2.34 -2.13 -6.39
N ASP A 166 -1.50 -1.11 -6.29
CA ASP A 166 -0.59 -0.68 -7.36
C ASP A 166 0.88 -0.72 -6.92
N SER A 167 1.36 -1.88 -6.45
CA SER A 167 2.81 -2.10 -6.32
C SER A 167 3.47 -2.03 -7.70
N ILE A 168 4.50 -1.19 -7.82
CA ILE A 168 5.25 -0.96 -9.06
C ILE A 168 6.59 -1.74 -9.08
N ASP A 169 7.14 -2.11 -7.92
CA ASP A 169 8.43 -2.80 -7.81
C ASP A 169 8.54 -3.60 -6.51
N GLN A 170 8.76 -4.92 -6.62
CA GLN A 170 9.88 -5.65 -6.00
C GLN A 170 9.71 -7.19 -6.12
N ARG A 171 10.82 -7.89 -6.35
CA ARG A 171 10.85 -9.37 -6.40
C ARG A 171 10.54 -9.97 -5.03
N LEU A 172 9.94 -11.16 -5.05
CA LEU A 172 9.80 -11.96 -3.83
C LEU A 172 11.20 -12.44 -3.37
N PRO A 173 11.52 -12.37 -2.06
CA PRO A 173 12.80 -12.85 -1.56
C PRO A 173 12.93 -14.37 -1.75
N GLU A 174 14.16 -14.89 -1.83
CA GLU A 174 14.38 -16.34 -1.98
C GLU A 174 13.76 -17.18 -0.85
N THR A 175 13.55 -16.56 0.32
CA THR A 175 12.87 -17.11 1.49
C THR A 175 11.36 -17.23 1.34
N ALA A 176 10.73 -16.55 0.37
CA ALA A 176 9.27 -16.52 0.20
C ALA A 176 8.65 -17.93 -0.01
N TRP A 177 9.45 -18.88 -0.49
CA TRP A 177 9.07 -20.26 -0.78
C TRP A 177 9.28 -21.23 0.40
N GLN A 178 9.29 -20.72 1.63
CA GLN A 178 9.42 -21.52 2.86
C GLN A 178 8.04 -21.93 3.42
N SER A 179 8.05 -22.93 4.32
CA SER A 179 6.83 -23.43 4.97
C SER A 179 6.27 -22.49 6.05
N HIS A 180 7.07 -21.63 6.67
CA HIS A 180 6.58 -20.72 7.69
C HIS A 180 6.04 -19.43 7.07
N LEU A 181 4.98 -18.85 7.65
CA LEU A 181 4.57 -17.50 7.30
C LEU A 181 5.66 -16.49 7.71
N GLN A 182 5.83 -15.46 6.90
CA GLN A 182 6.79 -14.38 7.09
C GLN A 182 6.07 -13.04 7.14
N VAL A 183 6.43 -12.25 8.14
CA VAL A 183 6.00 -10.86 8.31
C VAL A 183 6.43 -10.06 7.07
N GLY A 184 5.52 -9.23 6.56
CA GLY A 184 5.78 -8.39 5.39
C GLY A 184 5.61 -9.07 4.03
N LEU A 185 5.35 -10.39 3.96
CA LEU A 185 5.04 -11.04 2.69
C LEU A 185 3.55 -10.97 2.31
N SER A 186 3.31 -10.93 1.00
CA SER A 186 1.99 -10.83 0.41
C SER A 186 1.06 -11.98 0.77
N LEU A 187 -0.20 -11.64 1.04
CA LEU A 187 -1.31 -12.56 1.27
C LEU A 187 -2.38 -12.35 0.19
N SER A 188 -3.10 -13.40 -0.18
CA SER A 188 -4.34 -13.28 -0.98
C SER A 188 -5.35 -14.32 -0.55
N ILE A 189 -6.61 -14.21 -0.99
CA ILE A 189 -7.48 -15.38 -1.04
C ILE A 189 -6.78 -16.48 -1.83
N TYR A 190 -6.86 -17.69 -1.31
CA TYR A 190 -6.27 -18.89 -1.87
C TYR A 190 -6.66 -19.04 -3.36
N GLN A 191 -5.66 -19.06 -4.23
CA GLN A 191 -5.74 -19.14 -5.70
C GLN A 191 -6.43 -17.96 -6.40
N SER A 192 -6.48 -16.80 -5.76
CA SER A 192 -7.02 -15.58 -6.36
C SER A 192 -5.98 -14.85 -7.20
N THR A 193 -6.40 -14.39 -8.38
CA THR A 193 -5.61 -13.52 -9.26
C THR A 193 -5.69 -12.02 -8.89
N HIS A 194 -6.48 -11.68 -7.87
CA HIS A 194 -6.73 -10.30 -7.44
C HIS A 194 -5.66 -9.77 -6.46
N SER A 195 -5.78 -8.50 -6.06
CA SER A 195 -4.82 -7.77 -5.23
C SER A 195 -4.50 -8.48 -3.92
N SER A 196 -3.21 -8.44 -3.55
CA SER A 196 -2.68 -8.96 -2.31
C SER A 196 -2.80 -7.97 -1.14
N SER A 197 -3.07 -8.50 0.05
CA SER A 197 -2.81 -7.88 1.35
C SER A 197 -1.41 -8.27 1.85
N THR A 198 -1.07 -8.01 3.11
CA THR A 198 0.19 -8.50 3.69
C THR A 198 0.04 -9.00 5.11
N PHE A 199 0.84 -10.00 5.43
CA PHE A 199 0.93 -10.51 6.78
C PHE A 199 1.63 -9.50 7.70
N GLY A 200 0.84 -8.85 8.55
CA GLY A 200 1.34 -7.88 9.53
C GLY A 200 2.10 -8.52 10.68
N GLY A 201 1.78 -9.77 11.01
CA GLY A 201 2.50 -10.56 12.02
C GLY A 201 1.59 -11.43 12.84
N TRP A 202 2.04 -11.82 14.04
CA TRP A 202 1.34 -12.68 14.96
C TRP A 202 0.77 -11.92 16.14
N LEU A 203 -0.50 -12.19 16.45
CA LEU A 203 -1.17 -11.79 17.68
C LEU A 203 -1.49 -13.02 18.52
N GLU A 204 -1.70 -12.81 19.81
CA GLU A 204 -2.30 -13.79 20.71
C GLU A 204 -3.58 -13.21 21.31
N ILE A 205 -4.65 -14.01 21.29
CA ILE A 205 -5.93 -13.68 21.92
C ILE A 205 -6.21 -14.63 23.09
N ARG A 206 -7.04 -14.19 24.04
CA ARG A 206 -7.46 -15.01 25.18
C ARG A 206 -8.97 -14.91 25.39
N GLU A 207 -9.68 -16.02 25.17
CA GLU A 207 -11.16 -16.04 25.23
C GLU A 207 -11.69 -15.67 26.63
N ARG A 208 -11.07 -16.21 27.69
CA ARG A 208 -11.52 -16.07 29.08
C ARG A 208 -10.32 -15.93 30.03
N GLU A 209 -10.53 -15.28 31.17
CA GLU A 209 -9.50 -15.24 32.21
C GLU A 209 -9.07 -16.65 32.61
N GLY A 210 -7.76 -16.91 32.58
CA GLY A 210 -7.19 -18.22 32.86
C GLY A 210 -7.27 -19.25 31.72
N SER A 211 -7.79 -18.92 30.53
CA SER A 211 -7.63 -19.79 29.35
C SER A 211 -6.23 -19.64 28.75
N ASP A 212 -5.80 -20.67 28.00
CA ASP A 212 -4.60 -20.59 27.17
C ASP A 212 -4.72 -19.46 26.12
N TRP A 213 -3.56 -18.95 25.69
CA TRP A 213 -3.47 -17.99 24.59
C TRP A 213 -3.56 -18.70 23.24
N ILE A 214 -4.32 -18.13 22.31
CA ILE A 214 -4.48 -18.62 20.94
C ILE A 214 -3.69 -17.70 20.01
N LYS A 215 -2.61 -18.23 19.42
CA LYS A 215 -1.76 -17.52 18.45
C LYS A 215 -2.44 -17.50 17.07
N LEU A 216 -2.69 -16.31 16.55
CA LEU A 216 -3.39 -16.04 15.30
C LEU A 216 -2.57 -15.08 14.42
N GLY A 217 -2.73 -15.22 13.12
CA GLY A 217 -2.09 -14.34 12.14
C GLY A 217 -2.87 -13.05 11.91
N LEU A 218 -2.21 -11.89 11.84
CA LEU A 218 -2.81 -10.60 11.51
C LEU A 218 -2.58 -10.26 10.02
N SER A 219 -3.67 -9.89 9.35
CA SER A 219 -3.68 -9.33 7.99
C SER A 219 -4.65 -8.15 7.97
N PRO A 220 -4.44 -7.11 7.15
CA PRO A 220 -5.52 -6.22 6.73
C PRO A 220 -6.44 -7.02 5.79
N LYS A 221 -7.64 -6.53 5.50
CA LYS A 221 -8.59 -7.26 4.65
C LYS A 221 -9.30 -6.32 3.67
N ASP A 222 -9.00 -6.40 2.38
CA ASP A 222 -9.86 -5.79 1.34
C ASP A 222 -10.19 -6.84 0.28
N GLN A 223 -11.45 -7.27 0.27
CA GLN A 223 -11.99 -7.93 -0.89
C GLN A 223 -13.51 -7.73 -1.01
N ALA A 224 -13.87 -6.90 -2.00
CA ALA A 224 -15.22 -6.40 -2.27
C ALA A 224 -16.34 -7.44 -2.12
N ASP A 225 -16.12 -8.65 -2.64
CA ASP A 225 -17.21 -9.59 -2.91
C ASP A 225 -17.69 -10.34 -1.64
N ILE A 226 -16.94 -10.26 -0.54
CA ILE A 226 -17.39 -10.77 0.78
C ILE A 226 -18.40 -9.81 1.43
N TYR A 227 -18.32 -8.52 1.12
CA TYR A 227 -18.81 -7.46 2.02
C TYR A 227 -20.25 -7.00 1.80
N ASN A 228 -20.88 -7.40 0.69
CA ASN A 228 -22.33 -7.20 0.54
C ASN A 228 -23.16 -8.00 1.57
N SER A 229 -22.54 -8.94 2.30
CA SER A 229 -23.22 -9.87 3.22
C SER A 229 -22.94 -9.67 4.72
N PHE A 230 -21.88 -8.93 5.13
CA PHE A 230 -21.40 -8.93 6.54
C PHE A 230 -21.01 -7.54 7.07
N SER A 231 -21.97 -6.62 7.13
CA SER A 231 -21.77 -5.20 7.45
C SER A 231 -21.18 -4.87 8.83
N THR A 232 -21.08 -5.83 9.75
CA THR A 232 -20.59 -5.60 11.13
C THR A 232 -19.36 -6.45 11.46
N GLY A 233 -18.65 -6.94 10.44
CA GLY A 233 -17.57 -7.90 10.60
C GLY A 233 -18.06 -9.33 10.67
N VAL A 234 -17.12 -10.24 10.93
CA VAL A 234 -17.32 -11.68 10.99
C VAL A 234 -16.64 -12.22 12.23
N SER A 235 -17.42 -12.82 13.14
CA SER A 235 -16.92 -13.36 14.41
C SER A 235 -16.32 -14.77 14.25
N GLY A 236 -15.53 -15.22 15.21
CA GLY A 236 -14.89 -16.55 15.25
C GLY A 236 -15.83 -17.74 15.08
N ASN A 237 -17.11 -17.55 15.42
CA ASN A 237 -18.15 -18.56 15.36
C ASN A 237 -18.90 -18.62 14.01
N ASP A 238 -18.63 -17.72 13.06
CA ASP A 238 -19.34 -17.70 11.78
C ASP A 238 -18.86 -18.84 10.86
N PRO A 239 -19.76 -19.67 10.29
CA PRO A 239 -19.40 -20.71 9.33
C PRO A 239 -18.65 -20.22 8.07
N ILE A 240 -18.72 -18.94 7.70
CA ILE A 240 -18.00 -18.39 6.55
C ILE A 240 -16.49 -18.27 6.79
N CYS A 241 -16.06 -18.03 8.03
CA CYS A 241 -14.64 -17.91 8.40
C CYS A 241 -13.83 -19.14 7.92
N ARG A 242 -14.36 -20.35 8.15
CA ARG A 242 -13.76 -21.63 7.70
C ARG A 242 -13.73 -21.82 6.17
N LYS A 243 -14.46 -21.00 5.41
CA LYS A 243 -14.49 -21.01 3.94
C LYS A 243 -13.55 -19.96 3.33
N LEU A 244 -13.30 -18.86 4.04
CA LEU A 244 -12.38 -17.80 3.61
C LEU A 244 -10.92 -18.23 3.81
N ARG A 245 -10.36 -18.91 2.81
CA ARG A 245 -9.00 -19.44 2.80
C ARG A 245 -8.02 -18.44 2.23
N VAL A 246 -6.81 -18.42 2.79
CA VAL A 246 -5.75 -17.45 2.46
C VAL A 246 -4.47 -18.20 2.06
N GLU A 247 -3.64 -17.59 1.22
CA GLU A 247 -2.32 -18.10 0.80
C GLU A 247 -1.20 -17.06 0.98
N GLN A 248 0.03 -17.57 1.19
CA GLN A 248 1.28 -16.79 1.22
C GLN A 248 2.42 -17.59 0.56
N PRO A 249 3.19 -17.00 -0.37
CA PRO A 249 2.97 -15.68 -1.00
C PRO A 249 1.69 -15.67 -1.84
N SER A 250 1.21 -14.50 -2.25
CA SER A 250 0.02 -14.40 -3.10
C SER A 250 0.24 -15.06 -4.47
N LEU A 251 -0.80 -15.66 -5.07
CA LEU A 251 -0.70 -16.17 -6.44
C LEU A 251 -0.42 -15.06 -7.46
N LYS A 252 -0.96 -13.85 -7.26
CA LYS A 252 -0.69 -12.66 -8.10
C LYS A 252 0.81 -12.36 -8.17
N ASP A 253 1.45 -12.17 -7.02
CA ASP A 253 2.84 -11.74 -6.96
C ASP A 253 3.79 -12.89 -7.36
N SER A 254 3.43 -14.13 -7.03
CA SER A 254 4.14 -15.33 -7.51
C SER A 254 4.05 -15.51 -9.04
N THR A 255 2.92 -15.12 -9.64
CA THR A 255 2.74 -15.11 -11.11
C THR A 255 3.54 -13.99 -11.74
N SER A 256 3.62 -12.82 -11.10
CA SER A 256 4.47 -11.71 -11.54
C SER A 256 5.95 -12.12 -11.57
N GLU A 257 6.45 -12.75 -10.49
CA GLU A 257 7.79 -13.32 -10.42
C GLU A 257 8.02 -14.37 -11.53
N ILE A 258 7.10 -15.34 -11.72
CA ILE A 258 7.20 -16.31 -12.83
C ILE A 258 7.30 -15.61 -14.19
N ASN A 259 6.52 -14.55 -14.42
CA ASN A 259 6.51 -13.82 -15.68
C ASN A 259 7.82 -13.06 -15.91
N GLU A 260 8.37 -12.40 -14.89
CA GLU A 260 9.68 -11.74 -14.97
C GLU A 260 10.81 -12.75 -15.22
N LEU A 261 10.82 -13.85 -14.45
CA LEU A 261 11.78 -14.95 -14.62
C LEU A 261 11.70 -15.55 -16.04
N SER A 262 10.49 -15.69 -16.58
CA SER A 262 10.26 -16.22 -17.94
C SER A 262 10.65 -15.23 -19.03
N ALA A 263 10.37 -13.93 -18.88
CA ALA A 263 10.75 -12.90 -19.83
C ALA A 263 12.28 -12.86 -20.00
N ARG A 264 13.01 -12.83 -18.87
CA ARG A 264 14.48 -12.83 -18.87
C ARG A 264 15.11 -14.11 -19.43
N LEU A 265 14.42 -15.26 -19.34
CA LEU A 265 14.85 -16.49 -20.05
C LEU A 265 14.66 -16.38 -21.57
N ASN A 266 13.65 -15.63 -22.03
CA ASN A 266 13.33 -15.47 -23.45
C ASN A 266 14.20 -14.39 -24.16
N GLU A 267 14.81 -13.46 -23.42
CA GLU A 267 15.62 -12.35 -23.97
C GLU A 267 16.89 -12.80 -24.75
N THR A 268 17.37 -14.05 -24.60
CA THR A 268 18.47 -14.58 -25.44
C THR A 268 18.23 -16.03 -25.91
N PRO A 269 17.89 -16.29 -27.20
CA PRO A 269 17.42 -17.60 -27.64
C PRO A 269 18.39 -18.80 -27.55
N ASP A 270 17.80 -19.94 -27.20
CA ASP A 270 18.30 -21.29 -26.87
C ASP A 270 19.54 -21.88 -27.57
N ILE A 271 19.93 -21.52 -28.81
CA ILE A 271 20.95 -22.30 -29.57
C ILE A 271 22.28 -22.44 -28.82
N VAL A 272 22.78 -21.34 -28.24
CA VAL A 272 24.06 -21.35 -27.51
C VAL A 272 23.93 -22.12 -26.19
N PHE A 273 22.75 -22.09 -25.55
CA PHE A 273 22.53 -22.87 -24.34
C PHE A 273 22.42 -24.37 -24.65
N THR A 274 21.69 -24.77 -25.69
CA THR A 274 21.58 -26.18 -26.09
C THR A 274 22.92 -26.78 -26.43
N ALA A 275 23.76 -26.10 -27.22
CA ALA A 275 25.12 -26.56 -27.51
C ALA A 275 26.01 -26.66 -26.26
N ILE A 276 25.95 -25.68 -25.34
CA ILE A 276 26.69 -25.75 -24.06
C ILE A 276 26.17 -26.91 -23.18
N LYS A 277 24.86 -27.11 -23.14
CA LYS A 277 24.19 -28.18 -22.40
C LYS A 277 24.63 -29.55 -22.91
N GLU A 278 24.59 -29.78 -24.22
CA GLU A 278 25.03 -31.04 -24.85
C GLU A 278 26.50 -31.35 -24.52
N ILE A 279 27.39 -30.35 -24.58
CA ILE A 279 28.81 -30.54 -24.22
C ILE A 279 28.96 -30.89 -22.73
N ILE A 280 28.24 -30.20 -21.83
CA ILE A 280 28.31 -30.48 -20.38
C ILE A 280 27.70 -31.85 -20.03
N GLU A 281 26.59 -32.24 -20.66
CA GLU A 281 25.95 -33.55 -20.44
C GLU A 281 26.77 -34.72 -21.02
N GLN A 282 27.68 -34.45 -21.96
CA GLN A 282 28.68 -35.39 -22.47
C GLN A 282 30.02 -35.33 -21.70
N ASP A 283 30.05 -34.71 -20.52
CA ASP A 283 31.21 -34.55 -19.64
C ASP A 283 32.39 -33.77 -20.28
N GLY A 284 32.06 -32.89 -21.25
CA GLY A 284 33.01 -32.07 -21.99
C GLY A 284 33.40 -30.76 -21.30
N GLU A 285 34.61 -30.27 -21.59
CA GLU A 285 35.05 -28.97 -21.12
C GLU A 285 34.38 -27.81 -21.88
N VAL A 286 34.04 -26.75 -21.14
CA VAL A 286 33.50 -25.50 -21.69
C VAL A 286 34.14 -24.32 -20.97
N SER A 287 34.19 -23.16 -21.63
CA SER A 287 34.76 -21.94 -21.03
C SER A 287 34.09 -21.58 -19.69
N PRO A 288 34.80 -20.92 -18.75
CA PRO A 288 34.20 -20.47 -17.48
C PRO A 288 32.92 -19.63 -17.68
N ARG A 289 32.89 -18.77 -18.71
CA ARG A 289 31.72 -17.96 -19.09
C ARG A 289 30.54 -18.82 -19.58
N SER A 290 30.83 -19.87 -20.35
CA SER A 290 29.82 -20.84 -20.80
C SER A 290 29.25 -21.64 -19.63
N ARG A 291 30.11 -22.12 -18.71
CA ARG A 291 29.71 -22.85 -17.51
C ARG A 291 28.87 -21.99 -16.57
N TRP A 292 29.26 -20.74 -16.35
CA TRP A 292 28.48 -19.77 -15.58
C TRP A 292 27.10 -19.54 -16.20
N ARG A 293 27.00 -19.36 -17.53
CA ARG A 293 25.72 -19.19 -18.23
C ARG A 293 24.82 -20.43 -18.10
N TYR A 294 25.39 -21.64 -18.20
CA TYR A 294 24.65 -22.89 -18.03
C TYR A 294 24.07 -23.01 -16.61
N ASN A 295 24.92 -22.79 -15.59
CA ASN A 295 24.51 -22.84 -14.18
C ASN A 295 23.41 -21.81 -13.91
N TRP A 296 23.54 -20.58 -14.43
CA TRP A 296 22.57 -19.50 -14.22
C TRP A 296 21.19 -19.84 -14.80
N ILE A 297 21.13 -20.29 -16.06
CA ILE A 297 19.86 -20.70 -16.71
C ILE A 297 19.23 -21.90 -15.99
N THR A 298 20.05 -22.85 -15.53
CA THR A 298 19.58 -24.01 -14.75
C THR A 298 18.93 -23.56 -13.43
N VAL A 299 19.58 -22.68 -12.67
CA VAL A 299 19.02 -22.11 -11.43
C VAL A 299 17.67 -21.44 -11.69
N TRP A 300 17.53 -20.68 -12.78
CA TRP A 300 16.29 -19.96 -13.11
C TRP A 300 15.16 -20.90 -13.51
N ARG A 301 15.45 -21.94 -14.31
CA ARG A 301 14.47 -23.00 -14.63
C ARG A 301 14.05 -23.78 -13.39
N THR A 302 14.97 -24.09 -12.48
CA THR A 302 14.67 -24.73 -11.19
C THR A 302 13.82 -23.82 -10.29
N ALA A 303 14.10 -22.52 -10.24
CA ALA A 303 13.30 -21.55 -9.48
C ALA A 303 11.85 -21.48 -9.99
N ILE A 304 11.65 -21.34 -11.31
CA ILE A 304 10.29 -21.35 -11.90
C ILE A 304 9.54 -22.65 -11.59
N SER A 305 10.21 -23.82 -11.67
CA SER A 305 9.57 -25.09 -11.30
C SER A 305 9.18 -25.09 -9.82
N LYS A 306 10.09 -24.66 -8.92
CA LYS A 306 9.84 -24.59 -7.48
C LYS A 306 8.62 -23.71 -7.16
N ILE A 307 8.49 -22.54 -7.80
CA ILE A 307 7.33 -21.63 -7.59
C ILE A 307 6.03 -22.29 -8.08
N LYS A 308 6.04 -22.91 -9.27
CA LYS A 308 4.87 -23.61 -9.81
C LYS A 308 4.47 -24.82 -8.96
N ASP A 309 5.44 -25.56 -8.44
CA ASP A 309 5.21 -26.69 -7.52
C ASP A 309 4.76 -26.22 -6.12
N PHE A 310 5.15 -25.02 -5.67
CA PHE A 310 4.72 -24.41 -4.40
C PHE A 310 3.24 -24.00 -4.39
N HIS A 311 2.69 -23.63 -5.54
CA HIS A 311 1.28 -23.24 -5.74
C HIS A 311 0.40 -24.35 -6.35
N LYS A 312 0.93 -25.57 -6.46
CA LYS A 312 0.40 -26.61 -7.34
C LYS A 312 -1.05 -27.00 -7.05
N SER A 313 -1.94 -26.67 -7.97
CA SER A 313 -3.34 -27.06 -7.97
C SER A 313 -3.93 -26.95 -9.39
N ASP A 314 -4.91 -27.80 -9.70
CA ASP A 314 -5.31 -28.06 -11.09
C ASP A 314 -6.34 -27.07 -11.68
N VAL A 315 -6.89 -26.13 -10.90
CA VAL A 315 -7.91 -25.16 -11.38
C VAL A 315 -7.78 -23.79 -10.69
N PRO A 316 -7.60 -22.67 -11.42
CA PRO A 316 -7.68 -21.31 -10.85
C PRO A 316 -9.09 -20.94 -10.38
N CYS A 317 -9.20 -20.28 -9.22
CA CYS A 317 -10.47 -19.92 -8.59
C CYS A 317 -10.70 -18.40 -8.64
N ASN A 318 -11.33 -17.90 -9.71
CA ASN A 318 -11.59 -16.47 -9.92
C ASN A 318 -12.91 -15.96 -9.33
N ASP A 319 -13.74 -16.83 -8.73
CA ASP A 319 -15.02 -16.46 -8.11
C ASP A 319 -14.99 -16.80 -6.61
N LEU A 320 -15.20 -15.77 -5.78
CA LEU A 320 -15.20 -15.84 -4.32
C LEU A 320 -16.34 -16.72 -3.76
N LEU A 321 -17.40 -16.96 -4.54
CA LEU A 321 -18.45 -17.95 -4.26
C LEU A 321 -18.16 -19.33 -4.85
N SER A 322 -17.18 -19.49 -5.75
CA SER A 322 -16.73 -20.80 -6.22
C SER A 322 -15.78 -21.50 -5.24
N SER A 323 -15.19 -20.77 -4.29
CA SER A 323 -14.51 -21.37 -3.11
C SER A 323 -15.48 -22.04 -2.12
N VAL A 324 -16.80 -21.88 -2.34
CA VAL A 324 -17.86 -22.67 -1.66
C VAL A 324 -17.91 -24.11 -2.20
N LEU A 325 -17.32 -24.39 -3.37
CA LEU A 325 -17.09 -25.77 -3.80
C LEU A 325 -15.98 -26.39 -2.93
N PRO A 326 -16.17 -27.63 -2.43
CA PRO A 326 -15.13 -28.30 -1.65
C PRO A 326 -13.88 -28.50 -2.52
N ILE A 327 -12.70 -28.61 -1.88
CA ILE A 327 -11.57 -29.31 -2.50
C ILE A 327 -12.02 -30.76 -2.66
N ASN A 328 -12.60 -31.07 -3.82
CA ASN A 328 -13.01 -32.40 -4.26
C ASN A 328 -14.02 -33.10 -3.30
N PRO A 329 -15.24 -33.48 -3.75
CA PRO A 329 -16.19 -34.25 -2.92
C PRO A 329 -15.64 -35.59 -2.36
N ARG A 330 -14.43 -36.01 -2.74
CA ARG A 330 -13.71 -37.17 -2.20
C ARG A 330 -12.93 -36.90 -0.90
N PHE A 331 -12.66 -35.66 -0.51
CA PHE A 331 -11.93 -35.35 0.74
C PHE A 331 -12.83 -35.09 1.95
N GLU A 332 -14.15 -35.20 1.81
CA GLU A 332 -15.09 -35.31 2.95
C GLU A 332 -15.08 -36.69 3.63
N ILE A 333 -14.17 -37.59 3.24
CA ILE A 333 -13.78 -38.69 4.11
C ILE A 333 -12.88 -38.10 5.21
N ILE A 334 -13.46 -37.91 6.38
CA ILE A 334 -12.74 -37.75 7.66
C ILE A 334 -11.94 -39.04 7.90
N LEU A 335 -10.77 -39.15 7.27
CA LEU A 335 -9.78 -40.16 7.61
C LEU A 335 -9.23 -39.83 8.99
N LYS A 336 -9.24 -40.83 9.88
CA LYS A 336 -8.79 -40.73 11.29
C LYS A 336 -7.26 -40.69 11.40
N THR A 337 -6.63 -39.80 10.64
CA THR A 337 -5.17 -39.61 10.53
C THR A 337 -4.90 -38.14 10.23
N ASP A 338 -4.26 -37.44 11.18
CA ASP A 338 -4.20 -35.97 11.30
C ASP A 338 -3.33 -35.21 10.27
N GLN A 339 -3.37 -35.59 8.99
CA GLN A 339 -2.60 -34.91 7.93
C GLN A 339 -3.44 -34.64 6.68
N VAL A 340 -4.14 -33.51 6.70
CA VAL A 340 -4.61 -32.86 5.47
C VAL A 340 -3.38 -32.27 4.77
N LEU A 341 -2.99 -32.81 3.61
CA LEU A 341 -1.96 -32.21 2.76
C LEU A 341 -2.52 -30.95 2.10
N PHE A 342 -2.35 -29.81 2.77
CA PHE A 342 -2.55 -28.51 2.17
C PHE A 342 -1.39 -28.16 1.22
N SER A 343 -1.65 -27.28 0.24
CA SER A 343 -0.59 -26.67 -0.58
C SER A 343 0.46 -25.97 0.32
N PRO A 344 1.76 -25.99 -0.03
CA PRO A 344 2.77 -25.17 0.65
C PRO A 344 2.39 -23.68 0.74
N SER A 345 1.64 -23.16 -0.24
CA SER A 345 1.13 -21.79 -0.23
C SER A 345 -0.01 -21.53 0.78
N TYR A 346 -0.75 -22.56 1.22
CA TYR A 346 -1.92 -22.38 2.11
C TYR A 346 -1.54 -21.74 3.44
N ALA A 347 -1.94 -20.49 3.66
CA ALA A 347 -1.62 -19.74 4.87
C ALA A 347 -2.57 -20.06 6.03
N GLY A 348 -3.81 -20.46 5.74
CA GLY A 348 -4.81 -20.75 6.75
C GLY A 348 -6.21 -20.33 6.30
N HIS A 349 -7.07 -20.05 7.28
CA HIS A 349 -8.39 -19.47 7.03
C HIS A 349 -8.64 -18.29 7.96
N VAL A 350 -9.55 -17.40 7.58
CA VAL A 350 -9.98 -16.30 8.45
C VAL A 350 -10.59 -16.91 9.71
N TYR A 351 -10.08 -16.54 10.88
CA TYR A 351 -10.66 -16.82 12.18
C TYR A 351 -11.78 -15.80 12.45
N ALA A 352 -11.45 -14.51 12.41
CA ALA A 352 -12.39 -13.40 12.56
C ALA A 352 -11.94 -12.22 11.70
N ALA A 353 -12.82 -11.28 11.40
CA ALA A 353 -12.47 -10.05 10.69
C ALA A 353 -13.39 -8.90 11.10
N SER A 354 -12.84 -7.69 11.18
CA SER A 354 -13.64 -6.51 11.50
C SER A 354 -14.66 -6.17 10.42
N GLY A 355 -15.59 -5.30 10.79
CA GLY A 355 -16.35 -4.47 9.86
C GLY A 355 -16.49 -3.02 10.29
N TYR A 356 -15.54 -2.54 11.09
CA TYR A 356 -15.52 -1.20 11.66
C TYR A 356 -15.48 -0.11 10.58
N ARG A 357 -14.71 -0.32 9.50
CA ARG A 357 -14.68 0.56 8.32
C ARG A 357 -15.56 0.01 7.19
N GLN A 358 -16.58 0.77 6.78
CA GLN A 358 -17.34 0.57 5.51
C GLN A 358 -17.11 1.74 4.55
N PHE A 359 -17.04 1.47 3.24
CA PHE A 359 -17.12 2.51 2.20
C PHE A 359 -17.81 2.03 0.93
N SER A 360 -18.48 2.95 0.21
CA SER A 360 -19.01 2.70 -1.12
C SER A 360 -17.91 2.89 -2.17
N SER A 361 -17.79 1.96 -3.12
CA SER A 361 -16.98 2.20 -4.34
C SER A 361 -17.73 3.08 -5.34
N SER A 362 -17.05 3.52 -6.40
CA SER A 362 -17.65 4.19 -7.57
C SER A 362 -18.83 3.44 -8.20
N ASN A 363 -18.95 2.14 -7.92
CA ASN A 363 -19.98 1.25 -8.45
C ASN A 363 -21.06 0.93 -7.40
N ASN A 364 -21.17 1.72 -6.33
CA ASN A 364 -22.09 1.54 -5.19
C ASN A 364 -21.96 0.20 -4.43
N GLN A 365 -20.88 -0.56 -4.64
CA GLN A 365 -20.59 -1.75 -3.83
C GLN A 365 -20.04 -1.33 -2.47
N LYS A 366 -20.59 -1.90 -1.40
CA LYS A 366 -20.02 -1.73 -0.05
C LYS A 366 -18.76 -2.58 0.08
N ARG A 367 -17.66 -1.96 0.49
CA ARG A 367 -16.39 -2.61 0.84
C ARG A 367 -16.04 -2.29 2.28
N GLN A 368 -15.24 -3.15 2.90
CA GLN A 368 -15.00 -3.15 4.34
C GLN A 368 -13.53 -3.51 4.60
N ALA A 369 -12.81 -2.80 5.47
CA ALA A 369 -11.36 -3.00 5.58
C ALA A 369 -10.73 -2.45 6.86
N ASP A 370 -10.46 -3.34 7.82
CA ASP A 370 -9.61 -3.05 8.98
C ASP A 370 -8.56 -4.14 9.14
N TRP A 371 -8.99 -5.29 9.66
CA TRP A 371 -8.15 -6.43 9.97
C TRP A 371 -8.91 -7.75 9.80
N ALA A 372 -8.15 -8.82 9.59
CA ALA A 372 -8.54 -10.21 9.70
C ALA A 372 -7.52 -10.93 10.58
N LEU A 373 -8.02 -11.70 11.53
CA LEU A 373 -7.27 -12.72 12.23
C LEU A 373 -7.34 -14.01 11.40
N LEU A 374 -6.23 -14.73 11.30
CA LEU A 374 -6.08 -15.97 10.55
C LEU A 374 -5.79 -17.11 11.53
N ASP A 375 -6.58 -18.19 11.45
CA ASP A 375 -6.21 -19.47 12.05
C ASP A 375 -5.25 -20.18 11.09
N VAL A 376 -3.98 -20.21 11.50
CA VAL A 376 -2.84 -20.69 10.72
C VAL A 376 -2.38 -22.04 11.28
N PRO A 377 -2.27 -23.10 10.45
CA PRO A 377 -1.77 -24.40 10.90
C PRO A 377 -0.43 -24.28 11.64
N LYS A 378 -0.28 -24.97 12.78
CA LYS A 378 0.92 -24.89 13.65
C LYS A 378 2.25 -25.07 12.88
N ALA A 379 2.27 -25.89 11.83
CA ALA A 379 3.44 -26.13 10.99
C ALA A 379 3.86 -24.94 10.10
N ARG A 380 3.01 -23.91 9.93
CA ARG A 380 3.36 -22.65 9.25
C ARG A 380 3.54 -21.48 10.24
N GLN A 381 3.36 -21.69 11.55
CA GLN A 381 3.52 -20.65 12.57
C GLN A 381 5.00 -20.30 12.81
N SER A 382 5.28 -19.03 13.09
CA SER A 382 6.61 -18.48 13.35
C SER A 382 6.58 -17.49 14.52
N SER A 383 7.74 -16.98 14.94
CA SER A 383 7.80 -15.78 15.81
C SER A 383 7.74 -14.51 14.97
N ASN A 384 7.44 -13.39 15.61
CA ASN A 384 7.52 -12.07 14.99
C ASN A 384 8.99 -11.62 14.82
N THR A 385 9.68 -12.18 13.82
CA THR A 385 11.06 -11.80 13.50
C THR A 385 11.11 -10.69 12.46
N VAL A 386 11.65 -9.54 12.84
CA VAL A 386 12.00 -8.45 11.92
C VAL A 386 13.20 -8.89 11.08
N MET A 387 12.99 -9.15 9.79
CA MET A 387 14.05 -9.15 8.79
C MET A 387 13.85 -7.94 7.89
N THR A 388 14.76 -6.97 7.95
CA THR A 388 14.73 -5.78 7.12
C THR A 388 15.12 -6.12 5.69
N TYR A 389 14.15 -6.03 4.78
CA TYR A 389 14.41 -6.16 3.34
C TYR A 389 14.91 -4.82 2.79
N GLY A 390 16.23 -4.61 2.80
CA GLY A 390 16.89 -3.42 2.28
C GLY A 390 18.25 -3.16 2.93
N GLU A 391 19.08 -2.28 2.33
CA GLU A 391 20.34 -1.85 2.95
C GLU A 391 20.07 -1.09 4.26
N THR A 392 20.16 -1.80 5.38
CA THR A 392 20.13 -1.24 6.73
C THR A 392 21.52 -1.40 7.35
N GLY A 393 22.07 -0.30 7.86
CA GLY A 393 23.48 -0.25 8.25
C GLY A 393 23.79 -0.99 9.55
N LEU A 394 24.63 -2.02 9.45
CA LEU A 394 25.51 -2.60 10.50
C LEU A 394 24.94 -3.02 11.88
N TYR A 395 23.67 -2.78 12.19
CA TYR A 395 23.01 -3.24 13.43
C TYR A 395 21.62 -3.80 13.13
N ALA A 396 21.58 -5.09 12.79
CA ALA A 396 20.35 -5.87 12.67
C ALA A 396 20.59 -7.32 13.15
N ASP A 397 21.06 -7.46 14.39
CA ASP A 397 20.77 -8.68 15.15
C ASP A 397 19.25 -8.75 15.37
N THR A 398 18.67 -9.95 15.37
CA THR A 398 17.21 -10.15 15.45
C THR A 398 16.63 -9.56 16.74
N ILE A 399 15.94 -8.43 16.64
CA ILE A 399 15.26 -7.78 17.78
C ILE A 399 13.83 -8.37 17.92
N PRO A 400 13.45 -8.93 19.09
CA PRO A 400 12.08 -9.36 19.36
C PRO A 400 11.18 -8.15 19.60
N LEU A 401 9.97 -8.17 19.01
CA LEU A 401 9.00 -7.08 19.14
C LEU A 401 8.64 -6.78 20.60
N GLN A 402 8.52 -5.49 20.93
CA GLN A 402 8.11 -5.02 22.25
C GLN A 402 6.64 -4.56 22.27
N PRO A 403 5.95 -4.62 23.43
CA PRO A 403 4.57 -4.16 23.58
C PRO A 403 4.38 -2.66 23.28
N PHE A 404 3.14 -2.23 23.09
CA PHE A 404 2.81 -0.80 22.92
C PHE A 404 3.16 0.01 24.19
N PRO A 405 4.03 1.04 24.11
CA PRO A 405 4.56 1.79 25.24
C PRO A 405 3.68 3.01 25.60
N GLY A 406 2.69 3.31 24.75
CA GLY A 406 1.99 4.59 24.71
C GLY A 406 2.13 5.26 23.34
N ILE A 407 1.43 6.38 23.15
CA ILE A 407 1.60 7.21 21.94
C ILE A 407 3.04 7.78 21.96
N PRO A 408 3.84 7.61 20.89
CA PRO A 408 5.18 8.16 20.83
C PRO A 408 5.24 9.68 21.04
N ASN A 409 6.33 10.16 21.63
CA ASN A 409 6.58 11.59 21.77
C ASN A 409 6.81 12.25 20.39
N GLU A 410 6.56 13.55 20.30
CA GLU A 410 6.90 14.36 19.13
C GLU A 410 8.38 14.18 18.74
N GLY A 411 8.65 13.95 17.45
CA GLY A 411 10.00 13.71 16.94
C GLY A 411 10.54 12.28 17.09
N THR A 412 9.73 11.31 17.57
CA THR A 412 10.17 9.90 17.62
C THR A 412 10.31 9.32 16.21
N GLU A 413 11.48 8.75 15.89
CA GLU A 413 11.70 8.02 14.64
C GLU A 413 10.89 6.72 14.62
N LEU A 414 10.10 6.54 13.55
CA LEU A 414 9.28 5.36 13.30
C LEU A 414 9.79 4.58 12.09
N PHE A 415 9.64 3.26 12.16
CA PHE A 415 10.00 2.27 11.17
C PHE A 415 8.77 1.43 10.82
N LYS A 416 8.71 0.82 9.63
CA LYS A 416 7.59 -0.03 9.20
C LYS A 416 8.09 -1.39 8.72
N LEU A 417 7.23 -2.40 8.79
CA LEU A 417 7.42 -3.68 8.10
C LEU A 417 6.11 -4.15 7.48
N GLY A 418 6.03 -4.16 6.15
CA GLY A 418 4.99 -4.86 5.38
C GLY A 418 4.24 -4.03 4.35
N TRP A 419 3.28 -4.70 3.70
CA TRP A 419 2.51 -4.35 2.50
C TRP A 419 0.95 -4.25 2.78
N ASN A 420 0.01 -4.20 1.78
CA ASN A 420 -1.11 -3.19 1.53
C ASN A 420 -2.63 -3.35 1.99
N LEU A 421 -3.42 -2.23 2.22
CA LEU A 421 -4.95 -2.02 2.23
C LEU A 421 -5.70 -1.09 3.30
N ARG A 422 -7.05 -0.82 3.21
CA ARG A 422 -7.68 0.52 2.90
C ARG A 422 -8.77 1.30 3.87
N ASN A 423 -8.61 2.56 4.47
CA ASN A 423 -9.46 3.63 5.28
C ASN A 423 -10.92 3.36 5.81
N LYS A 424 -11.58 4.07 6.78
CA LYS A 424 -11.58 5.48 7.34
C LYS A 424 -11.91 5.56 8.86
N THR A 425 -11.17 6.36 9.62
CA THR A 425 -11.23 6.54 11.09
C THR A 425 -10.60 7.88 11.52
N LEU A 426 -10.57 8.20 12.82
CA LEU A 426 -9.77 9.31 13.36
C LEU A 426 -8.32 8.79 13.49
N GLU A 427 -7.43 9.23 12.60
CA GLU A 427 -6.21 8.47 12.25
C GLU A 427 -4.93 9.24 12.58
N HIS A 428 -3.92 8.52 13.06
CA HIS A 428 -2.60 9.11 13.32
C HIS A 428 -1.80 9.20 12.02
N THR A 429 -1.31 10.40 11.73
CA THR A 429 -0.54 10.69 10.52
C THR A 429 0.96 10.54 10.79
N VAL A 430 1.67 9.85 9.90
CA VAL A 430 3.12 9.69 9.91
C VAL A 430 3.69 10.22 8.59
N THR A 431 4.78 10.99 8.66
CA THR A 431 5.49 11.55 7.50
C THR A 431 6.88 10.93 7.38
N GLY A 432 7.38 10.75 6.15
CA GLY A 432 8.70 10.17 5.92
C GLY A 432 9.83 11.16 6.21
N ALA A 433 10.99 10.63 6.65
CA ALA A 433 12.17 11.46 6.90
C ALA A 433 12.71 12.06 5.58
N SER A 434 13.20 13.30 5.65
CA SER A 434 13.86 14.01 4.55
C SER A 434 13.05 14.06 3.24
N GLY A 435 11.70 14.02 3.33
CA GLY A 435 10.81 14.05 2.18
C GLY A 435 10.64 12.72 1.45
N THR A 436 11.12 11.60 1.99
CA THR A 436 10.72 10.26 1.50
C THR A 436 9.23 10.00 1.81
N LEU A 437 8.62 9.02 1.14
CA LEU A 437 7.30 8.52 1.56
C LEU A 437 7.49 7.61 2.77
N PHE A 438 6.70 7.79 3.84
CA PHE A 438 6.76 6.85 4.96
C PHE A 438 6.21 5.48 4.54
N SER A 439 5.13 5.44 3.75
CA SER A 439 4.53 4.22 3.17
C SER A 439 4.35 4.42 1.67
N ASP A 440 4.47 3.37 0.87
CA ASP A 440 4.19 3.37 -0.56
C ASP A 440 2.84 2.72 -0.90
N PRO A 441 2.42 2.69 -2.17
CA PRO A 441 1.48 1.71 -2.73
C PRO A 441 1.99 0.26 -2.62
N GLY A 442 2.66 -0.04 -1.50
CA GLY A 442 3.05 -1.33 -0.99
C GLY A 442 2.29 -1.65 0.30
N ASP A 443 1.98 -0.71 1.22
CA ASP A 443 2.46 -0.73 2.64
C ASP A 443 1.45 -0.68 3.82
N SER A 444 0.31 -1.36 3.79
CA SER A 444 -0.77 -1.22 4.80
C SER A 444 -1.38 -2.54 5.27
N GLY A 445 -1.42 -2.84 6.55
CA GLY A 445 -1.20 -4.19 7.05
C GLY A 445 0.21 -4.34 7.59
N ALA A 446 1.11 -3.44 7.19
CA ALA A 446 2.39 -3.23 7.82
C ALA A 446 2.21 -2.82 9.29
N LEU A 447 2.96 -3.46 10.19
CA LEU A 447 3.11 -2.94 11.54
C LEU A 447 4.12 -1.78 11.53
N VAL A 448 3.83 -0.77 12.34
CA VAL A 448 4.71 0.37 12.61
C VAL A 448 5.36 0.18 13.96
N PHE A 449 6.64 0.50 14.02
CA PHE A 449 7.50 0.37 15.18
C PHE A 449 8.21 1.69 15.46
N ASP A 450 8.65 1.91 16.69
CA ASP A 450 9.65 2.94 16.98
C ASP A 450 11.09 2.40 16.85
N SER A 451 12.07 3.27 17.09
CA SER A 451 13.51 2.95 17.10
C SER A 451 13.94 1.83 18.07
N VAL A 452 13.08 1.37 19.00
CA VAL A 452 13.37 0.27 19.92
C VAL A 452 12.43 -0.94 19.73
N ALA A 453 11.81 -1.04 18.55
CA ALA A 453 10.91 -2.12 18.13
C ALA A 453 9.61 -2.26 18.95
N ASN A 454 9.16 -1.18 19.60
CA ASN A 454 7.82 -1.12 20.18
C ASN A 454 6.76 -1.04 19.08
N CYS A 455 5.76 -1.92 19.08
CA CYS A 455 4.68 -1.86 18.09
C CYS A 455 3.71 -0.71 18.38
N ILE A 456 3.64 0.28 17.47
CA ILE A 456 2.83 1.50 17.60
C ILE A 456 1.42 1.32 17.00
N GLY A 457 1.32 0.62 15.88
CA GLY A 457 0.07 0.49 15.13
C GLY A 457 0.20 -0.24 13.80
N LEU A 458 -0.87 -0.19 13.01
CA LEU A 458 -1.01 -0.83 11.71
C LEU A 458 -1.24 0.23 10.63
N ILE A 459 -0.35 0.35 9.64
CA ILE A 459 -0.60 1.24 8.48
C ILE A 459 -1.86 0.75 7.76
N PHE A 460 -2.72 1.64 7.28
CA PHE A 460 -3.86 1.27 6.42
C PHE A 460 -4.01 2.19 5.17
N ALA A 461 -3.09 3.14 4.97
CA ALA A 461 -3.16 4.12 3.89
C ALA A 461 -1.90 4.96 3.68
N GLY A 462 -1.82 5.58 2.49
CA GLY A 462 -1.00 6.76 2.24
C GLY A 462 -1.61 7.73 1.20
N ASN A 463 -1.02 8.91 1.09
CA ASN A 463 -1.44 10.00 0.21
C ASN A 463 -0.25 10.52 -0.62
N THR A 464 -0.35 10.51 -1.95
CA THR A 464 0.78 10.92 -2.81
C THR A 464 1.03 12.42 -2.76
N PHE A 465 0.00 13.24 -2.47
CA PHE A 465 0.12 14.69 -2.53
C PHE A 465 0.75 15.24 -1.25
N SER A 466 0.18 14.91 -0.08
CA SER A 466 0.75 15.31 1.22
C SER A 466 1.93 14.43 1.66
N ARG A 467 2.27 13.37 0.91
CA ARG A 467 3.35 12.40 1.23
C ARG A 467 3.18 11.72 2.59
N ALA A 468 1.95 11.74 3.11
CA ALA A 468 1.58 11.27 4.43
C ALA A 468 1.10 9.82 4.39
N SER A 469 1.32 9.12 5.50
CA SER A 469 0.86 7.76 5.77
C SER A 469 -0.03 7.76 7.00
N TYR A 470 -0.96 6.82 7.08
CA TYR A 470 -1.95 6.80 8.15
C TYR A 470 -2.00 5.43 8.82
N ILE A 471 -2.09 5.44 10.15
CA ILE A 471 -2.05 4.24 10.99
C ILE A 471 -3.27 4.13 11.92
N THR A 472 -3.75 2.90 12.13
CA THR A 472 -4.59 2.54 13.28
C THR A 472 -3.65 2.33 14.46
N LEU A 473 -3.87 2.96 15.62
CA LEU A 473 -3.04 2.66 16.79
C LEU A 473 -3.34 1.25 17.33
N LEU A 474 -2.35 0.67 18.02
CA LEU A 474 -2.48 -0.67 18.57
C LEU A 474 -3.62 -0.82 19.61
N PRO A 475 -3.88 0.15 20.51
CA PRO A 475 -5.03 0.08 21.43
C PRO A 475 -6.38 0.01 20.70
N ASP A 476 -6.61 0.89 19.71
CA ASP A 476 -7.86 0.91 18.94
C ASP A 476 -8.07 -0.41 18.19
N LEU A 477 -6.99 -0.94 17.60
CA LEU A 477 -6.99 -2.25 16.94
C LEU A 477 -7.34 -3.38 17.92
N PHE A 478 -6.77 -3.37 19.12
CA PHE A 478 -7.01 -4.40 20.13
C PHE A 478 -8.42 -4.33 20.71
N ASP A 479 -8.97 -3.14 20.91
CA ASP A 479 -10.32 -2.97 21.44
C ASP A 479 -11.40 -3.31 20.40
N ASP A 480 -11.16 -3.06 19.11
CA ASP A 480 -12.02 -3.58 18.04
C ASP A 480 -11.91 -5.12 17.91
N ILE A 481 -10.71 -5.71 18.04
CA ILE A 481 -10.55 -7.17 18.10
C ILE A 481 -11.37 -7.77 19.25
N LYS A 482 -11.27 -7.22 20.47
CA LYS A 482 -12.08 -7.64 21.63
C LYS A 482 -13.57 -7.52 21.34
N THR A 483 -14.00 -6.42 20.73
CA THR A 483 -15.40 -6.15 20.38
C THR A 483 -15.98 -7.18 19.39
N ILE A 484 -15.24 -7.51 18.33
CA ILE A 484 -15.69 -8.42 17.25
C ILE A 484 -15.61 -9.91 17.66
N THR A 485 -14.60 -10.28 18.45
CA THR A 485 -14.35 -11.69 18.83
C THR A 485 -14.95 -12.07 20.18
N GLY A 486 -15.21 -11.10 21.07
CA GLY A 486 -15.65 -11.34 22.45
C GLY A 486 -14.54 -11.81 23.39
N VAL A 487 -13.27 -11.72 22.99
CA VAL A 487 -12.12 -12.12 23.82
C VAL A 487 -11.87 -11.11 24.94
N VAL A 488 -11.36 -11.58 26.08
CA VAL A 488 -11.03 -10.70 27.21
C VAL A 488 -9.69 -9.98 27.04
N ASP A 489 -8.78 -10.51 26.23
CA ASP A 489 -7.42 -9.98 26.10
C ASP A 489 -6.78 -10.25 24.73
N VAL A 490 -5.86 -9.36 24.33
CA VAL A 490 -5.15 -9.35 23.04
C VAL A 490 -3.75 -8.80 23.24
N ARG A 491 -2.73 -9.47 22.69
CA ARG A 491 -1.33 -9.01 22.69
C ARG A 491 -0.62 -9.30 21.37
N ILE A 492 0.50 -8.62 21.11
CA ILE A 492 1.48 -9.06 20.11
C ILE A 492 2.05 -10.41 20.58
N ALA A 493 2.15 -11.38 19.68
CA ALA A 493 2.76 -12.67 20.01
C ALA A 493 4.29 -12.57 20.07
N GLU A 494 4.89 -13.33 20.97
CA GLU A 494 6.34 -13.56 21.07
C GLU A 494 6.83 -14.48 19.91
#